data_AF-A0A839WLJ3-F1
#
_entry.id   AF-A0A839WLJ3-F1
#
_cell.length_a   1.000
_cell.length_b   1.000
_cell.length_c   1.000
_cell.angle_alpha   90.00
_cell.angle_beta   90.00
_cell.angle_gamma   90.00
#
_symmetry.space_group_name_H-M   'P 1'
#
loop_
_entity.id
_entity.type
_entity.pdbx_description
1 polymer ?
#
loop_
_entity_poly.entity_id
_entity_poly.type
_entity_poly.pdbx_seq_one_letter_code
_entity_poly.pdbx_strand_id
1 'polypeptide(L)'
;MKKFLCLTFVSFLSGCHLERPYYYELNVSIIKNNVCFSLPSDIEKNHNNLEYKGMAIYRKGIKDWEFFSATPEQKILSTIKPNQCLDAPDIKWKPGVYSVLAEAFNPLASDSLRFRKEFQIDLQEDGEVTLKR
;
A
#
# COMPACT_ATOMS: atom_id res chain seq x y z
N MET A 1 -50.85 -2.83 -25.61
CA MET A 1 -50.23 -3.68 -24.56
C MET A 1 -48.80 -3.21 -24.35
N LYS A 2 -48.61 -2.33 -23.36
CA LYS A 2 -47.32 -1.77 -22.91
C LYS A 2 -47.06 -2.37 -21.52
N LYS A 3 -45.79 -2.55 -21.15
CA LYS A 3 -45.27 -2.95 -19.82
C LYS A 3 -44.72 -4.39 -19.72
N PHE A 4 -43.80 -4.80 -20.59
CA PHE A 4 -42.92 -5.95 -20.27
C PHE A 4 -41.50 -5.81 -20.83
N LEU A 5 -41.03 -4.58 -21.13
CA LEU A 5 -39.71 -4.38 -21.75
C LEU A 5 -38.68 -3.64 -20.87
N CYS A 6 -38.97 -3.42 -19.59
CA CYS A 6 -38.07 -2.68 -18.69
C CYS A 6 -37.38 -3.54 -17.61
N LEU A 7 -37.73 -4.81 -17.44
CA LEU A 7 -37.28 -5.57 -16.26
C LEU A 7 -35.99 -6.39 -16.46
N THR A 8 -35.44 -6.46 -17.67
CA THR A 8 -34.25 -7.30 -17.95
C THR A 8 -32.92 -6.53 -17.94
N PHE A 9 -32.93 -5.20 -17.88
CA PHE A 9 -31.71 -4.39 -17.90
C PHE A 9 -31.09 -4.15 -16.51
N VAL A 10 -31.83 -4.43 -15.43
CA VAL A 10 -31.36 -4.19 -14.04
C VAL A 10 -30.42 -5.29 -13.55
N SER A 11 -30.45 -6.49 -14.14
CA SER A 11 -29.64 -7.64 -13.68
C SER A 11 -28.17 -7.58 -14.09
N PHE A 12 -27.76 -6.65 -14.96
CA PHE A 12 -26.36 -6.49 -15.38
C PHE A 12 -25.55 -5.50 -14.52
N LEU A 13 -26.18 -4.81 -13.57
CA LEU A 13 -25.53 -3.79 -12.74
C LEU A 13 -25.04 -4.29 -11.37
N SER A 14 -25.31 -5.56 -11.01
CA SER A 14 -24.94 -6.13 -9.71
C SER A 14 -23.57 -6.85 -9.67
N GLY A 15 -22.72 -6.67 -10.68
CA GLY A 15 -21.45 -7.38 -10.81
C GLY A 15 -20.20 -6.71 -10.22
N CYS A 16 -20.24 -5.44 -9.80
CA CYS A 16 -19.02 -4.66 -9.53
C CYS A 16 -18.47 -4.69 -8.09
N HIS A 17 -18.80 -5.70 -7.27
CA HIS A 17 -18.33 -5.74 -5.87
C HIS A 17 -17.41 -6.91 -5.51
N LEU A 18 -17.07 -7.79 -6.46
CA LEU A 18 -16.30 -9.01 -6.17
C LEU A 18 -14.93 -9.10 -6.86
N GLU A 19 -14.43 -8.01 -7.45
CA GLU A 19 -13.04 -7.97 -7.92
C GLU A 19 -12.12 -7.64 -6.74
N ARG A 20 -11.11 -8.50 -6.52
CA ARG A 20 -10.04 -8.20 -5.55
C ARG A 20 -9.37 -6.89 -5.97
N PRO A 21 -9.07 -5.98 -5.01
CA PRO A 21 -8.42 -4.74 -5.36
C PRO A 21 -7.05 -5.04 -5.98
N TYR A 22 -6.71 -4.33 -7.05
CA TYR A 22 -5.40 -4.47 -7.69
C TYR A 22 -4.25 -4.04 -6.75
N TYR A 23 -4.56 -3.14 -5.81
CA TYR A 23 -3.71 -2.76 -4.67
C TYR A 23 -4.55 -2.55 -3.41
N TYR A 24 -4.07 -3.06 -2.28
CA TYR A 24 -4.54 -2.67 -0.95
C TYR A 24 -3.84 -1.38 -0.50
N GLU A 25 -4.47 -0.62 0.39
CA GLU A 25 -3.86 0.63 0.90
C GLU A 25 -2.94 0.34 2.10
N LEU A 26 -1.75 0.95 2.12
CA LEU A 26 -0.88 0.94 3.32
C LEU A 26 -1.21 2.11 4.26
N ASN A 27 -1.01 1.86 5.55
CA ASN A 27 -0.89 2.92 6.54
C ASN A 27 0.52 3.53 6.47
N VAL A 28 0.57 4.86 6.59
CA VAL A 28 1.83 5.63 6.67
C VAL A 28 1.77 6.50 7.91
N SER A 29 2.83 6.45 8.72
CA SER A 29 2.96 7.21 9.96
C SER A 29 4.41 7.63 10.19
N ILE A 30 4.67 8.51 11.16
CA ILE A 30 6.03 8.86 11.60
C ILE A 30 6.27 8.23 12.98
N ILE A 31 7.35 7.47 13.12
CA ILE A 31 7.79 6.88 14.39
C ILE A 31 9.26 7.22 14.59
N LYS A 32 9.60 7.91 15.70
CA LYS A 32 10.98 8.33 16.02
C LYS A 32 11.66 9.03 14.83
N ASN A 33 10.97 10.02 14.26
CA ASN A 33 11.43 10.79 13.10
C ASN A 33 11.69 9.99 11.81
N ASN A 34 11.15 8.78 11.69
CA ASN A 34 11.23 7.96 10.49
C ASN A 34 9.84 7.60 9.96
N VAL A 35 9.72 7.50 8.63
CA VAL A 35 8.49 7.06 7.98
C VAL A 35 8.30 5.58 8.21
N CYS A 36 7.14 5.22 8.76
CA CYS A 36 6.73 3.87 9.03
C CYS A 36 5.56 3.46 8.14
N PHE A 37 5.73 2.35 7.43
CA PHE A 37 4.70 1.70 6.62
C PHE A 37 4.14 0.52 7.38
N SER A 38 2.83 0.33 7.37
CA SER A 38 2.21 -0.83 8.00
C SER A 38 0.96 -1.30 7.25
N LEU A 39 0.62 -2.56 7.42
CA LEU A 39 -0.63 -3.09 6.88
C LEU A 39 -1.83 -2.58 7.69
N PRO A 40 -2.99 -2.33 7.06
CA PRO A 40 -4.20 -1.94 7.77
C PRO A 40 -4.75 -3.10 8.61
N SER A 41 -5.40 -2.79 9.72
CA SER A 41 -5.87 -3.78 10.70
C SER A 41 -6.93 -4.75 10.17
N ASP A 42 -7.68 -4.36 9.16
CA ASP A 42 -8.73 -5.15 8.55
C ASP A 42 -8.21 -6.19 7.54
N ILE A 43 -6.93 -6.14 7.16
CA ILE A 43 -6.35 -7.09 6.21
C ILE A 43 -6.41 -8.53 6.74
N GLU A 44 -6.24 -8.73 8.05
CA GLU A 44 -6.28 -10.04 8.72
C GLU A 44 -7.64 -10.74 8.58
N LYS A 45 -8.73 -9.98 8.37
CA LYS A 45 -10.05 -10.59 8.17
C LYS A 45 -10.08 -11.51 6.95
N ASN A 46 -9.29 -11.18 5.93
CA ASN A 46 -9.27 -11.89 4.66
C ASN A 46 -7.92 -12.59 4.40
N HIS A 47 -6.85 -12.14 5.05
CA HIS A 47 -5.47 -12.56 4.78
C HIS A 47 -4.67 -12.68 6.07
N ASN A 48 -4.47 -13.92 6.52
CA ASN A 48 -3.66 -14.23 7.71
C ASN A 48 -2.28 -14.73 7.29
N ASN A 49 -1.28 -14.51 8.17
CA ASN A 49 0.09 -15.01 8.01
C ASN A 49 0.77 -14.55 6.71
N LEU A 50 0.60 -13.27 6.37
CA LEU A 50 1.31 -12.68 5.25
C LEU A 50 2.81 -12.64 5.50
N GLU A 51 3.58 -12.91 4.47
CA GLU A 51 5.04 -12.90 4.51
C GLU A 51 5.58 -11.73 3.68
N TYR A 52 6.41 -10.88 4.27
CA TYR A 52 6.89 -9.68 3.59
C TYR A 52 7.92 -10.00 2.51
N LYS A 53 7.73 -9.43 1.31
CA LYS A 53 8.65 -9.59 0.18
C LYS A 53 9.53 -8.37 -0.09
N GLY A 54 9.20 -7.22 0.47
CA GLY A 54 9.91 -5.97 0.23
C GLY A 54 9.00 -4.84 -0.22
N MET A 55 9.59 -3.66 -0.36
CA MET A 55 8.93 -2.48 -0.90
C MET A 55 9.85 -1.70 -1.85
N ALA A 56 9.24 -1.01 -2.80
CA ALA A 56 9.86 -0.01 -3.65
C ALA A 56 9.21 1.35 -3.38
N ILE A 57 10.05 2.38 -3.33
CA ILE A 57 9.66 3.76 -3.04
C ILE A 57 10.00 4.60 -4.27
N TYR A 58 9.05 5.41 -4.67
CA TYR A 58 9.11 6.32 -5.78
C TYR A 58 8.90 7.73 -5.29
N ARG A 59 9.55 8.70 -5.92
CA ARG A 59 9.35 10.12 -5.67
C ARG A 59 8.74 10.76 -6.90
N LYS A 60 7.80 11.67 -6.72
CA LYS A 60 7.22 12.41 -7.83
C LYS A 60 8.24 13.40 -8.39
N GLY A 61 8.69 13.15 -9.61
CA GLY A 61 9.47 14.09 -10.42
C GLY A 61 8.55 15.09 -11.14
N ILE A 62 9.14 15.87 -12.05
CA ILE A 62 8.39 16.92 -12.78
C ILE A 62 7.35 16.30 -13.72
N LYS A 63 7.67 15.18 -14.37
CA LYS A 63 6.82 14.53 -15.37
C LYS A 63 6.21 13.23 -14.86
N ASP A 64 7.01 12.41 -14.18
CA ASP A 64 6.60 11.07 -13.78
C ASP A 64 7.11 10.69 -12.39
N TRP A 65 6.71 9.52 -11.92
CA TRP A 65 7.27 8.87 -10.74
C TRP A 65 8.66 8.31 -11.04
N GLU A 66 9.63 8.67 -10.21
CA GLU A 66 11.01 8.24 -10.35
C GLU A 66 11.34 7.24 -9.24
N PHE A 67 12.02 6.14 -9.60
CA PHE A 67 12.53 5.20 -8.61
C PHE A 67 13.44 5.93 -7.63
N PHE A 68 13.18 5.76 -6.33
CA PHE A 68 13.92 6.45 -5.29
C PHE A 68 14.72 5.48 -4.42
N SER A 69 14.09 4.40 -3.96
CA SER A 69 14.77 3.37 -3.16
C SER A 69 13.95 2.08 -3.12
N ALA A 70 14.53 0.99 -2.64
CA ALA A 70 13.83 -0.25 -2.36
C ALA A 70 14.46 -0.98 -1.17
N THR A 71 13.68 -1.84 -0.52
CA THR A 71 14.22 -2.79 0.46
C THR A 71 15.26 -3.67 -0.22
N PRO A 72 16.42 -3.94 0.41
CA PRO A 72 17.34 -4.96 -0.07
C PRO A 72 16.64 -6.31 -0.22
N GLU A 73 17.11 -7.13 -1.15
CA GLU A 73 16.57 -8.47 -1.37
C GLU A 73 16.67 -9.28 -0.07
N GLN A 74 15.51 -9.64 0.50
CA GLN A 74 15.45 -10.43 1.73
C GLN A 74 15.49 -11.92 1.39
N LYS A 75 16.48 -12.65 1.93
CA LYS A 75 16.57 -14.12 1.78
C LYS A 75 15.54 -14.87 2.63
N ILE A 76 14.94 -14.22 3.63
CA ILE A 76 13.99 -14.81 4.56
C ILE A 76 12.75 -13.92 4.58
N LEU A 77 11.61 -14.48 4.22
CA LEU A 77 10.33 -13.79 4.33
C LEU A 77 9.87 -13.91 5.80
N SER A 78 9.69 -12.77 6.47
CA SER A 78 9.17 -12.74 7.83
C SER A 78 7.65 -12.58 7.82
N THR A 79 6.96 -13.25 8.74
CA THR A 79 5.53 -13.02 8.92
C THR A 79 5.29 -11.61 9.44
N ILE A 80 4.43 -10.87 8.77
CA ILE A 80 4.06 -9.50 9.12
C ILE A 80 2.71 -9.46 9.81
N LYS A 81 2.60 -8.56 10.79
CA LYS A 81 1.36 -8.28 11.52
C LYS A 81 0.82 -6.91 11.12
N PRO A 82 -0.50 -6.69 11.14
CA PRO A 82 -1.08 -5.36 10.95
C PRO A 82 -0.56 -4.35 11.96
N ASN A 83 -0.50 -3.09 11.53
CA ASN A 83 0.05 -1.97 12.31
C ASN A 83 1.50 -2.12 12.77
N GLN A 84 2.18 -3.23 12.44
CA GLN A 84 3.61 -3.36 12.64
C GLN A 84 4.35 -2.61 11.54
N CYS A 85 5.40 -1.89 11.93
CA CYS A 85 6.28 -1.24 10.97
C CYS A 85 6.98 -2.28 10.09
N LEU A 86 6.81 -2.14 8.78
CA LEU A 86 7.48 -2.96 7.79
C LEU A 86 8.94 -2.51 7.64
N ASP A 87 9.81 -3.46 7.27
CA ASP A 87 11.21 -3.17 6.99
C ASP A 87 11.33 -2.28 5.74
N ALA A 88 11.63 -1.01 5.98
CA ALA A 88 11.87 -0.01 4.96
C ALA A 88 13.38 0.24 4.79
N PRO A 89 13.84 0.67 3.60
CA PRO A 89 15.20 1.13 3.43
C PRO A 89 15.47 2.37 4.30
N ASP A 90 16.71 2.49 4.79
CA ASP A 90 17.15 3.70 5.49
C ASP A 90 17.18 4.88 4.50
N ILE A 91 16.27 5.82 4.68
CA ILE A 91 16.05 6.94 3.77
C ILE A 91 16.24 8.25 4.51
N LYS A 92 17.11 9.09 3.95
CA LYS A 92 17.14 10.53 4.25
C LYS A 92 16.05 11.24 3.44
N TRP A 93 14.89 11.40 4.06
CA TRP A 93 13.72 11.99 3.41
C TRP A 93 13.97 13.45 3.00
N LYS A 94 13.36 13.86 1.89
CA LYS A 94 13.33 15.25 1.42
C LYS A 94 11.88 15.67 1.23
N PRO A 95 11.55 16.97 1.32
CA PRO A 95 10.20 17.43 1.03
C PRO A 95 9.76 17.00 -0.38
N GLY A 96 8.52 16.56 -0.51
CA GLY A 96 7.95 16.12 -1.78
C GLY A 96 6.93 15.00 -1.66
N VAL A 97 6.37 14.60 -2.80
CA VAL A 97 5.37 13.55 -2.88
C VAL A 97 6.04 12.22 -3.21
N TYR A 98 5.63 11.17 -2.51
CA TYR A 98 6.17 9.83 -2.62
C TYR A 98 5.04 8.81 -2.85
N SER A 99 5.38 7.70 -3.51
CA SER A 99 4.53 6.52 -3.63
C SER A 99 5.34 5.33 -3.16
N VAL A 100 4.77 4.52 -2.29
CA VAL A 100 5.33 3.21 -1.91
C VAL A 100 4.52 2.10 -2.56
N LEU A 101 5.22 1.06 -3.01
CA LEU A 101 4.66 -0.21 -3.45
C LEU A 101 5.29 -1.31 -2.62
N ALA A 102 4.49 -2.05 -1.86
CA ALA A 102 4.96 -3.20 -1.09
C ALA A 102 4.29 -4.49 -1.59
N GLU A 103 4.99 -5.60 -1.44
CA GLU A 103 4.46 -6.92 -1.74
C GLU A 103 4.53 -7.81 -0.50
N ALA A 104 3.46 -8.59 -0.29
CA ALA A 104 3.45 -9.67 0.67
C ALA A 104 2.95 -10.95 -0.01
N PHE A 105 3.55 -12.07 0.34
CA PHE A 105 3.10 -13.38 -0.07
C PHE A 105 2.08 -13.93 0.94
N ASN A 106 1.04 -14.58 0.44
CA ASN A 106 0.05 -15.28 1.23
C ASN A 106 0.23 -16.79 1.02
N PRO A 107 0.86 -17.50 1.97
CA PRO A 107 1.15 -18.92 1.82
C PRO A 107 -0.10 -19.79 1.70
N LEU A 108 -1.21 -19.37 2.32
CA LEU A 108 -2.46 -20.15 2.33
C LEU A 108 -3.17 -20.14 0.98
N ALA A 109 -3.11 -19.00 0.28
CA ALA A 109 -3.72 -18.86 -1.05
C ALA A 109 -2.71 -19.07 -2.19
N SER A 110 -1.41 -19.22 -1.87
CA SER A 110 -0.32 -19.29 -2.84
C SER A 110 -0.32 -18.11 -3.82
N ASP A 111 -0.62 -16.91 -3.32
CA ASP A 111 -0.70 -15.68 -4.11
C ASP A 111 0.07 -14.52 -3.46
N SER A 112 0.30 -13.47 -4.25
CA SER A 112 0.91 -12.23 -3.77
C SER A 112 -0.14 -11.13 -3.66
N LEU A 113 -0.11 -10.40 -2.56
CA LEU A 113 -0.87 -9.18 -2.36
C LEU A 113 0.05 -7.99 -2.57
N ARG A 114 -0.48 -6.98 -3.25
CA ARG A 114 0.23 -5.72 -3.50
C ARG A 114 -0.41 -4.62 -2.70
N PHE A 115 0.42 -3.81 -2.06
CA PHE A 115 -0.02 -2.68 -1.29
C PHE A 115 0.58 -1.40 -1.84
N ARG A 116 -0.17 -0.30 -1.81
CA ARG A 116 0.25 1.00 -2.30
C ARG A 116 -0.19 2.10 -1.36
N LYS A 117 0.64 3.14 -1.24
CA LYS A 117 0.23 4.42 -0.64
C LYS A 117 1.00 5.57 -1.26
N GLU A 118 0.28 6.62 -1.63
CA GLU A 118 0.87 7.92 -1.92
C GLU A 118 0.81 8.80 -0.67
N PHE A 119 1.88 9.55 -0.41
CA PHE A 119 2.00 10.41 0.76
C PHE A 119 2.95 11.57 0.47
N GLN A 120 2.81 12.67 1.21
CA GLN A 120 3.67 13.83 1.09
C GLN A 120 4.50 14.03 2.35
N ILE A 121 5.79 14.19 2.16
CA ILE A 121 6.76 14.52 3.20
C ILE A 121 7.01 16.02 3.20
N ASP A 122 7.10 16.57 4.40
CA ASP A 122 7.68 17.89 4.67
C ASP A 122 8.77 17.78 5.74
N LEU A 123 9.61 18.82 5.84
CA LEU A 123 10.62 18.94 6.89
C LEU A 123 10.37 20.21 7.70
N GLN A 124 10.37 20.08 9.02
CA GLN A 124 10.40 21.23 9.92
C GLN A 124 11.81 21.87 9.95
N GLU A 125 11.91 23.08 10.52
CA GLU A 125 13.18 23.82 10.59
C GLU A 125 14.28 23.09 11.37
N ASP A 126 13.89 22.25 12.34
CA ASP A 126 14.78 21.41 13.13
C ASP A 126 15.15 20.07 12.45
N GLY A 127 14.62 19.82 11.25
CA GLY A 127 14.83 18.60 10.48
C GLY A 127 13.85 17.47 10.83
N GLU A 128 12.80 17.71 11.60
CA GLU A 128 11.75 16.72 11.86
C GLU A 128 10.91 16.45 10.59
N VAL A 129 10.79 15.16 10.25
CA VAL A 129 9.99 14.65 9.14
C VAL A 129 8.52 14.65 9.53
N THR A 130 7.68 15.25 8.71
CA THR A 130 6.22 15.27 8.90
C THR A 130 5.48 14.76 7.67
N LEU A 131 4.28 14.24 7.89
CA LEU A 131 3.35 13.86 6.84
C LEU A 131 2.33 14.97 6.65
N LYS A 132 2.16 15.45 5.42
CA LYS A 132 1.04 16.32 5.09
C LYS A 132 -0.25 15.51 4.98
N ARG A 133 -1.31 16.01 5.62
CA ARG A 133 -2.67 15.50 5.50
C ARG A 133 -3.30 15.92 4.19
#